data_AF-A0A4R2NSS4-F1
#
_entry.id   AF-A0A4R2NSS4-F1
#
_cell.length_a   1.000
_cell.length_b   1.000
_cell.length_c   1.000
_cell.angle_alpha   90.00
_cell.angle_beta   90.00
_cell.angle_gamma   90.00
#
_symmetry.space_group_name_H-M   'P 1'
#
loop_
_entity.id
_entity.type
_entity.pdbx_description
1 polymer ?
#
loop_
_entity_poly.entity_id
_entity_poly.type
_entity_poly.pdbx_seq_one_letter_code
_entity_poly.pdbx_strand_id
1 'polypeptide(L)' 'MKTSSLIMSYLQQHPGSGYKQILKHCRNNMAYEQHDHHLFKSHIASNLRKLRKKNKAINKGNVWYLNEKASS' A
#
# COMPACT_ATOMS: atom_id res chain seq x y z
N MET A 1 -2.37 -9.75 10.11
CA MET A 1 -1.72 -8.43 9.87
C MET A 1 -2.66 -7.52 9.09
N LYS A 2 -2.85 -6.25 9.49
CA LYS A 2 -3.72 -5.31 8.75
C LYS A 2 -3.05 -4.91 7.42
N THR A 3 -3.79 -4.87 6.32
CA THR A 3 -3.27 -4.50 4.97
C THR A 3 -2.54 -3.16 4.97
N SER A 4 -3.02 -2.18 5.73
CA SER A 4 -2.38 -0.87 5.84
C SER A 4 -0.99 -0.95 6.48
N SER A 5 -0.80 -1.81 7.48
CA SER A 5 0.51 -2.05 8.12
C SER A 5 1.47 -2.73 7.15
N LEU A 6 1.01 -3.73 6.41
CA LEU A 6 1.81 -4.41 5.38
C LEU A 6 2.29 -3.44 4.29
N ILE A 7 1.39 -2.59 3.79
CA ILE A 7 1.76 -1.54 2.82
C ILE A 7 2.79 -0.58 3.42
N MET A 8 2.61 -0.15 4.66
CA MET A 8 3.54 0.79 5.30
C MET A 8 4.92 0.18 5.51
N SER A 9 5.01 -1.06 6.02
CA SER A 9 6.27 -1.78 6.19
C SER A 9 7.00 -1.97 4.84
N TYR A 10 6.25 -2.27 3.78
CA TYR A 10 6.81 -2.36 2.43
C TYR A 10 7.36 -1.02 1.94
N LEU A 11 6.61 0.07 2.10
CA LEU A 11 7.05 1.42 1.69
C LEU A 11 8.21 1.95 2.52
N GLN A 12 8.38 1.49 3.76
CA GLN A 12 9.54 1.80 4.58
C GLN A 12 10.82 1.20 4.01
N GLN A 13 10.75 -0.02 3.46
CA GLN A 13 11.89 -0.71 2.84
C GLN A 13 12.09 -0.33 1.38
N HIS A 14 11.01 0.06 0.69
CA HIS A 14 10.99 0.35 -0.74
C HIS A 14 10.26 1.68 -1.04
N PRO A 15 10.83 2.82 -0.59
CA PRO A 15 10.27 4.13 -0.90
C PRO A 15 10.25 4.37 -2.41
N GLY A 16 9.18 4.97 -2.92
CA GLY A 16 9.02 5.19 -4.36
C GLY A 16 8.50 3.97 -5.12
N SER A 17 7.88 3.01 -4.44
CA SER A 17 7.25 1.86 -5.10
C SER A 17 5.96 2.25 -5.82
N GLY A 18 5.79 1.74 -7.04
CA GLY A 18 4.56 1.86 -7.81
C GLY A 18 3.46 0.92 -7.31
N TYR A 19 2.21 1.23 -7.66
CA TYR A 19 1.03 0.45 -7.25
C TYR A 19 1.15 -1.05 -7.60
N LYS A 20 1.71 -1.40 -8.76
CA LYS A 20 1.90 -2.80 -9.19
C LYS A 20 2.83 -3.58 -8.25
N GLN A 21 3.90 -2.95 -7.77
CA GLN A 21 4.86 -3.57 -6.85
C GLN A 21 4.23 -3.81 -5.48
N ILE A 22 3.51 -2.80 -4.96
CA ILE A 22 2.75 -2.89 -3.72
C ILE A 22 1.70 -4.00 -3.80
N LEU A 23 0.96 -4.06 -4.92
CA LEU A 23 -0.05 -5.10 -5.15
C LEU A 23 0.55 -6.50 -5.14
N LYS A 24 1.69 -6.71 -5.84
CA LYS A 24 2.41 -7.99 -5.86
C LYS A 24 2.88 -8.38 -4.46
N HIS A 25 3.47 -7.45 -3.72
CA HIS A 25 3.92 -7.69 -2.36
C HIS A 25 2.74 -8.08 -1.43
N CYS A 26 1.64 -7.32 -1.47
CA CYS A 26 0.46 -7.65 -0.68
C CYS A 26 -0.12 -9.02 -1.05
N ARG A 27 -0.17 -9.37 -2.34
CA ARG A 27 -0.69 -10.68 -2.79
C ARG A 27 0.14 -11.84 -2.28
N ASN A 28 1.45 -11.67 -2.21
CA ASN A 28 2.36 -12.71 -1.73
C ASN A 28 2.32 -12.91 -0.21
N ASN A 29 1.85 -11.91 0.54
CA ASN A 29 1.86 -11.91 2.01
C ASN A 29 0.46 -12.01 2.63
N MET A 30 -0.59 -12.05 1.81
CA MET A 30 -1.98 -12.21 2.25
C MET A 30 -2.52 -13.50 1.65
N ALA A 31 -3.10 -14.38 2.48
CA ALA A 31 -3.92 -15.48 1.98
C ALA A 31 -5.18 -14.88 1.36
N TYR A 32 -5.23 -14.83 0.03
CA TYR A 32 -6.37 -14.35 -0.75
C TYR A 32 -6.70 -15.42 -1.79
N GLU A 33 -7.96 -15.81 -1.87
CA GLU A 33 -8.39 -16.77 -2.90
C GLU A 33 -8.28 -16.12 -4.29
N GLN A 34 -7.91 -16.93 -5.29
CA GLN A 34 -7.63 -16.43 -6.64
C GLN A 34 -8.86 -15.76 -7.30
N HIS A 35 -10.07 -16.12 -6.87
CA HIS A 35 -11.34 -15.64 -7.40
C HIS A 35 -11.62 -14.16 -7.07
N ASP A 36 -10.95 -13.59 -6.07
CA ASP A 36 -11.22 -12.24 -5.57
C ASP A 36 -10.27 -11.15 -6.12
N HIS A 37 -9.61 -11.38 -7.25
CA HIS A 37 -8.54 -10.48 -7.73
C HIS A 37 -8.99 -9.02 -7.95
N HIS A 38 -10.23 -8.80 -8.42
CA HIS A 38 -10.79 -7.44 -8.58
C HIS A 38 -11.06 -6.77 -7.22
N LEU A 39 -11.58 -7.53 -6.25
CA LEU A 39 -11.80 -7.06 -4.88
C LEU A 39 -10.46 -6.76 -4.19
N PHE A 40 -9.44 -7.59 -4.42
CA PHE A 40 -8.10 -7.39 -3.88
C PHE A 40 -7.47 -6.08 -4.37
N LYS A 41 -7.47 -5.83 -5.68
CA LYS A 41 -6.95 -4.57 -6.25
C LYS A 41 -7.64 -3.36 -5.63
N SER A 42 -8.98 -3.38 -5.60
CA SER A 42 -9.79 -2.31 -5.02
C SER A 42 -9.52 -2.10 -3.53
N HIS A 43 -9.31 -3.18 -2.78
CA HIS A 43 -8.94 -3.15 -1.36
C HIS A 43 -7.58 -2.49 -1.13
N ILE A 44 -6.55 -2.87 -1.90
CA ILE A 44 -5.21 -2.26 -1.81
C ILE A 44 -5.28 -0.77 -2.19
N ALA A 45 -5.97 -0.42 -3.26
CA ALA A 45 -6.15 0.96 -3.69
C ALA A 45 -6.89 1.81 -2.64
N SER A 46 -7.92 1.24 -2.01
CA SER A 46 -8.66 1.86 -0.91
C SER A 46 -7.76 2.13 0.29
N ASN A 47 -6.91 1.17 0.68
CA ASN A 47 -5.97 1.34 1.78
C ASN A 47 -4.93 2.45 1.50
N LEU A 48 -4.36 2.50 0.28
CA LEU A 48 -3.43 3.56 -0.11
C LEU A 48 -4.08 4.95 -0.05
N ARG A 49 -5.33 5.09 -0.52
CA ARG A 49 -6.10 6.33 -0.39
C ARG A 49 -6.35 6.72 1.07
N LYS A 50 -6.67 5.75 1.93
CA LYS A 50 -6.85 5.98 3.38
C LYS A 50 -5.55 6.43 4.05
N LEU A 51 -4.41 5.84 3.70
CA LEU A 51 -3.10 6.25 4.21
C LEU A 51 -2.77 7.70 3.79
N ARG A 52 -3.03 8.05 2.53
CA ARG A 52 -2.88 9.43 2.04
C ARG A 52 -3.78 10.42 2.76
N LYS A 53 -5.07 10.08 2.93
CA LYS A 53 -6.03 10.94 3.66
C LYS A 53 -5.60 11.15 5.12
N LYS A 54 -4.97 10.16 5.74
CA LYS A 54 -4.41 10.23 7.10
C LYS A 54 -3.01 10.85 7.14
N ASN A 55 -2.56 11.44 6.04
CA ASN A 55 -1.22 12.02 5.89
C ASN A 55 -0.07 11.03 6.16
N LYS A 56 -0.29 9.70 6.14
CA LYS A 56 0.73 8.67 6.43
C LYS A 56 1.57 8.28 5.22
N ALA A 57 1.05 8.53 4.03
CA ALA A 57 1.73 8.23 2.77
C ALA A 57 1.44 9.33 1.74
N ILE A 58 2.37 9.55 0.83
CA ILE A 58 2.23 10.48 -0.28
C ILE A 58 2.35 9.73 -1.61
N ASN A 59 1.69 10.24 -2.64
CA ASN A 59 1.85 9.76 -4.01
C ASN A 59 2.44 10.89 -4.87
N LYS A 60 3.55 10.63 -5.54
CA LYS A 60 4.20 11.56 -6.48
C LYS A 60 4.46 10.79 -7.77
N GLY A 61 3.93 11.24 -8.90
CA GLY A 61 4.22 10.60 -10.19
C GLY A 61 3.95 9.09 -10.25
N ASN A 62 2.82 8.62 -9.68
CA ASN A 62 2.42 7.21 -9.62
C ASN A 62 3.24 6.30 -8.69
N VAL A 63 4.20 6.85 -7.95
CA VAL A 63 4.95 6.13 -6.91
C VAL A 63 4.57 6.61 -5.52
N TRP A 64 4.69 5.72 -4.55
CA TRP A 64 4.24 5.94 -3.18
C TRP A 64 5.43 6.00 -2.22
N TYR A 65 5.33 6.90 -1.23
CA TYR A 65 6.29 7.06 -0.15
C TYR A 65 5.55 7.13 1.18
N LEU A 66 6.22 6.75 2.27
CA LEU A 66 5.76 7.14 3.60
C LEU A 66 5.92 8.66 3.75
N ASN A 67 5.02 9.28 4.51
CA ASN A 67 5.17 10.69 4.85
C ASN A 67 5.97 10.81 6.15
N GLU A 68 7.24 11.20 6.04
CA GLU A 68 8.14 11.37 7.18
C GLU A 68 7.63 12.41 8.18
N LYS A 69 6.85 13.39 7.72
CA LYS A 69 6.22 14.41 8.58
C LYS A 69 5.08 13.90 9.45
N ALA A 70 4.60 12.67 9.23
CA ALA A 70 3.56 12.06 10.07
C ALA A 70 4.15 11.29 11.27
N SER A 71 5.47 11.23 11.38
CA SER A 71 6.22 10.62 12.48
C SER A 71 6.77 11.64 13.47
N SER A 72 6.46 12.93 13.28
CA SER A 72 6.84 14.07 14.12
C SER A 72 5.69 14.55 14.99
#